data_AF-A0AAD4NMN6-F1
#
_entry.id   AF-A0AAD4NMN6-F1
#
_cell.length_a   1.000
_cell.length_b   1.000
_cell.length_c   1.000
_cell.angle_alpha   90.00
_cell.angle_beta   90.00
_cell.angle_gamma   90.00
#
_symmetry.space_group_name_H-M   'P 1'
#
loop_
_entity.id
_entity.type
_entity.pdbx_description
1 polymer ?
#
loop_
_entity_poly.entity_id
_entity_poly.type
_entity_poly.pdbx_seq_one_letter_code
_entity_poly.pdbx_strand_id
1 'polypeptide(L)'
;MGEHNSLARHGQPGLSNSFGAVLRGVDWNVYLASHNLSRSHMHQGTNYRYQSWQPIQTNITTRGTKPPYYGNLAVAAFMHRSWLSSQLQISSLPASSIYSTQYASHVDDTLTRLLVVDDLHTYNIIADNNYIDPVPQPSEMCTFQLPSDCRGEAYVQRLLANGSDAISGITWDGYSYNYDLDKGKLVRITHVTCGESVEVDVNGMLSIHVPWSSAAIVSLDC
;
A
#
# COMPACT_ATOMS: atom_id res chain seq x y z
N MET A 1 -10.24 -13.78 10.43
CA MET A 1 -8.91 -14.41 10.45
C MET A 1 -8.22 -14.06 11.77
N GLY A 2 -8.00 -15.06 12.64
CA GLY A 2 -7.56 -14.84 14.02
C GLY A 2 -6.07 -14.52 14.19
N GLU A 3 -5.23 -15.02 13.29
CA GLU A 3 -3.80 -14.76 13.26
C GLU A 3 -3.28 -15.07 11.85
N HIS A 4 -2.48 -14.18 11.27
CA HIS A 4 -1.69 -14.46 10.05
C HIS A 4 -0.55 -13.46 9.89
N ASN A 5 0.40 -13.78 9.01
CA ASN A 5 1.36 -12.83 8.47
C ASN A 5 2.05 -13.40 7.20
N SER A 6 3.11 -12.77 6.72
CA SER A 6 3.87 -13.16 5.52
C SER A 6 4.41 -14.60 5.57
N LEU A 7 5.09 -14.98 6.66
CA LEU A 7 5.70 -16.30 6.85
C LEU A 7 5.65 -16.71 8.33
N ALA A 8 5.56 -18.03 8.57
CA ALA A 8 5.59 -18.60 9.92
C ALA A 8 6.97 -18.42 10.60
N ARG A 9 7.07 -18.84 11.88
CA ARG A 9 8.31 -18.79 12.68
C ARG A 9 8.93 -17.38 12.78
N HIS A 10 8.08 -16.39 13.00
CA HIS A 10 8.47 -14.97 13.17
C HIS A 10 8.96 -14.27 11.89
N GLY A 11 8.76 -14.90 10.73
CA GLY A 11 9.11 -14.36 9.43
C GLY A 11 10.59 -14.50 9.07
N GLN A 12 10.92 -14.10 7.84
CA GLN A 12 12.26 -14.21 7.28
C GLN A 12 12.86 -12.82 6.99
N PRO A 13 14.11 -12.53 7.40
CA PRO A 13 14.80 -11.30 7.05
C PRO A 13 14.97 -11.15 5.54
N GLY A 14 14.86 -9.92 5.03
CA GLY A 14 14.92 -9.60 3.60
C GLY A 14 13.63 -9.93 2.83
N LEU A 15 12.65 -10.58 3.47
CA LEU A 15 11.38 -10.94 2.83
C LEU A 15 10.18 -10.45 3.65
N SER A 16 10.08 -10.85 4.91
CA SER A 16 8.95 -10.45 5.77
C SER A 16 9.04 -9.01 6.28
N ASN A 17 10.24 -8.43 6.25
CA ASN A 17 10.50 -7.03 6.58
C ASN A 17 10.82 -6.18 5.34
N SER A 18 10.53 -6.65 4.13
CA SER A 18 10.75 -5.89 2.89
C SER A 18 9.46 -5.21 2.43
N PHE A 19 9.60 -4.31 1.46
CA PHE A 19 8.48 -3.60 0.86
C PHE A 19 7.51 -4.52 0.09
N GLY A 20 8.01 -5.60 -0.53
CA GLY A 20 7.18 -6.61 -1.17
C GLY A 20 6.21 -7.27 -0.19
N ALA A 21 6.65 -7.54 1.06
CA ALA A 21 5.73 -8.01 2.10
C ALA A 21 4.71 -6.94 2.54
N VAL A 22 5.04 -5.65 2.39
CA VAL A 22 4.09 -4.56 2.62
C VAL A 22 3.00 -4.60 1.55
N LEU A 23 3.36 -4.66 0.27
CA LEU A 23 2.41 -4.71 -0.85
C LEU A 23 1.51 -5.94 -0.77
N ARG A 24 2.11 -7.13 -0.58
CA ARG A 24 1.35 -8.37 -0.31
C ARG A 24 0.42 -8.22 0.91
N GLY A 25 0.87 -7.52 1.95
CA GLY A 25 0.08 -7.26 3.15
C GLY A 25 -1.14 -6.38 2.88
N VAL A 26 -1.00 -5.36 2.01
CA VAL A 26 -2.10 -4.51 1.55
C VAL A 26 -3.10 -5.34 0.75
N ASP A 27 -2.62 -5.99 -0.31
CA ASP A 27 -3.45 -6.82 -1.19
C ASP A 27 -4.24 -7.86 -0.39
N TRP A 28 -3.54 -8.64 0.46
CA TRP A 28 -4.17 -9.69 1.25
C TRP A 28 -5.24 -9.15 2.20
N ASN A 29 -4.99 -8.07 2.94
CA ASN A 29 -6.00 -7.57 3.88
C ASN A 29 -7.23 -7.00 3.16
N VAL A 30 -7.03 -6.33 2.02
CA VAL A 30 -8.14 -5.81 1.20
C VAL A 30 -8.91 -6.95 0.51
N TYR A 31 -8.21 -7.98 0.03
CA TYR A 31 -8.80 -9.21 -0.48
C TYR A 31 -9.71 -9.89 0.55
N LEU A 32 -9.24 -10.05 1.80
CA LEU A 32 -10.07 -10.63 2.85
C LEU A 32 -11.34 -9.80 3.08
N ALA A 33 -11.21 -8.47 3.09
CA ALA A 33 -12.34 -7.57 3.25
C ALA A 33 -13.32 -7.66 2.07
N SER A 34 -12.83 -7.81 0.83
CA SER A 34 -13.69 -8.02 -0.35
C SER A 34 -14.42 -9.37 -0.34
N HIS A 35 -13.95 -10.32 0.47
CA HIS A 35 -14.58 -11.62 0.69
C HIS A 35 -15.38 -11.68 2.00
N ASN A 36 -15.86 -10.52 2.48
CA ASN A 36 -16.73 -10.39 3.65
C ASN A 36 -16.11 -10.90 4.98
N LEU A 37 -14.78 -10.98 5.09
CA LEU A 37 -14.14 -11.23 6.37
C LEU A 37 -14.10 -9.94 7.20
N SER A 38 -14.94 -9.89 8.24
CA SER A 38 -15.13 -8.68 9.05
C SER A 38 -13.93 -8.29 9.89
N ARG A 39 -12.96 -9.20 10.11
CA ARG A 39 -11.78 -8.93 10.93
C ARG A 39 -10.58 -9.81 10.56
N SER A 40 -9.43 -9.16 10.54
CA SER A 40 -8.12 -9.77 10.29
C SER A 40 -7.13 -9.27 11.34
N HIS A 41 -6.30 -10.16 11.88
CA HIS A 41 -5.30 -9.83 12.89
C HIS A 41 -3.91 -10.24 12.39
N MET A 42 -3.07 -9.25 12.10
CA MET A 42 -1.67 -9.45 11.78
C MET A 42 -0.95 -9.90 13.07
N HIS A 43 -0.26 -11.04 13.05
CA HIS A 43 0.55 -11.46 14.19
C HIS A 43 1.68 -10.46 14.40
N GLN A 44 1.92 -10.09 15.66
CA GLN A 44 2.92 -9.09 16.05
C GLN A 44 3.70 -9.62 17.25
N GLY A 45 4.96 -9.23 17.35
CA GLY A 45 5.79 -9.61 18.48
C GLY A 45 7.19 -9.05 18.36
N THR A 46 7.85 -8.94 19.52
CA THR A 46 9.19 -8.36 19.60
C THR A 46 10.17 -9.21 18.80
N ASN A 47 11.00 -8.56 17.98
CA ASN A 47 11.98 -9.16 17.08
C ASN A 47 11.39 -9.93 15.88
N TYR A 48 10.08 -9.85 15.62
CA TYR A 48 9.51 -10.52 14.45
C TYR A 48 9.80 -9.70 13.19
N ARG A 49 10.01 -10.37 12.06
CA ARG A 49 10.42 -9.69 10.81
C ARG A 49 9.25 -8.98 10.15
N TYR A 50 8.05 -9.53 10.35
CA TYR A 50 6.80 -8.93 9.88
C TYR A 50 6.15 -7.96 10.86
N GLN A 51 6.82 -7.61 11.97
CA GLN A 51 6.22 -6.69 12.94
C GLN A 51 6.09 -5.30 12.32
N SER A 52 5.05 -4.56 12.67
CA SER A 52 4.84 -3.20 12.19
C SER A 52 5.74 -2.19 12.93
N TRP A 53 6.10 -2.46 14.18
CA TRP A 53 7.10 -1.67 14.90
C TRP A 53 7.82 -2.54 15.92
N GLN A 54 9.07 -2.18 16.20
CA GLN A 54 9.83 -2.74 17.31
C GLN A 54 9.73 -1.78 18.50
N PRO A 55 9.13 -2.18 19.64
CA PRO A 55 8.94 -1.29 20.79
C PRO A 55 10.24 -0.98 21.55
N ILE A 56 11.18 -1.94 21.62
CA ILE A 56 12.43 -1.82 22.37
C ILE A 56 13.64 -2.20 21.52
N GLN A 57 14.79 -1.59 21.78
CA GLN A 57 16.04 -2.02 21.17
C GLN A 57 16.42 -3.40 21.72
N THR A 58 16.82 -4.33 20.85
CA THR A 58 17.41 -5.61 21.24
C THR A 58 18.76 -5.80 20.53
N ASN A 59 19.42 -6.92 20.82
CA ASN A 59 20.58 -7.37 20.05
C ASN A 59 20.23 -7.89 18.65
N ILE A 60 18.94 -8.10 18.33
CA ILE A 60 18.47 -8.65 17.06
C ILE A 60 17.95 -7.55 16.13
N THR A 61 17.25 -6.55 16.67
CA THR A 61 16.65 -5.50 15.83
C THR A 61 16.52 -4.18 16.56
N THR A 62 16.48 -3.10 15.78
CA THR A 62 16.40 -1.74 16.29
C THR A 62 15.00 -1.33 16.64
N ARG A 63 14.83 -0.55 17.72
CA ARG A 63 13.55 0.10 18.03
C ARG A 63 13.10 0.97 16.87
N GLY A 64 11.80 0.98 16.57
CA GLY A 64 11.23 1.91 15.61
C GLY A 64 10.20 1.27 14.69
N THR A 65 9.58 2.12 13.88
CA THR A 65 8.66 1.75 12.80
C THR A 65 9.35 0.83 11.79
N LYS A 66 8.64 -0.19 11.34
CA LYS A 66 9.12 -1.18 10.37
C LYS A 66 8.26 -1.16 9.10
N PRO A 67 8.76 -1.71 7.99
CA PRO A 67 8.05 -1.72 6.70
C PRO A 67 6.56 -2.11 6.78
N PRO A 68 6.14 -3.18 7.49
CA PRO A 68 4.73 -3.57 7.56
C PRO A 68 3.79 -2.51 8.16
N TYR A 69 4.30 -1.50 8.87
CA TYR A 69 3.50 -0.37 9.34
C TYR A 69 2.85 0.40 8.18
N TYR A 70 3.59 0.63 7.09
CA TYR A 70 3.12 1.41 5.96
C TYR A 70 1.99 0.68 5.20
N GLY A 71 1.98 -0.64 5.22
CA GLY A 71 0.90 -1.45 4.66
C GLY A 71 -0.38 -1.27 5.48
N ASN A 72 -0.27 -1.27 6.81
CA ASN A 72 -1.42 -0.98 7.67
C ASN A 72 -1.96 0.44 7.45
N LEU A 73 -1.10 1.42 7.19
CA LEU A 73 -1.53 2.79 6.86
C LEU A 73 -2.32 2.82 5.55
N ALA A 74 -1.82 2.16 4.49
CA ALA A 74 -2.49 2.09 3.21
C ALA A 74 -3.86 1.39 3.32
N VAL A 75 -3.93 0.25 4.03
CA VAL A 75 -5.20 -0.45 4.29
C VAL A 75 -6.17 0.45 5.07
N ALA A 76 -5.68 1.14 6.11
CA ALA A 76 -6.52 2.05 6.89
C ALA A 76 -7.03 3.24 6.07
N ALA A 77 -6.20 3.79 5.18
CA ALA A 77 -6.58 4.86 4.26
C ALA A 77 -7.63 4.38 3.25
N PHE A 78 -7.43 3.20 2.66
CA PHE A 78 -8.39 2.63 1.71
C PHE A 78 -9.76 2.37 2.34
N MET A 79 -9.77 1.79 3.54
CA MET A 79 -10.97 1.40 4.28
C MET A 79 -11.56 2.53 5.13
N HIS A 80 -11.07 3.76 5.00
CA HIS A 80 -11.53 4.88 5.82
C HIS A 80 -13.02 5.18 5.59
N ARG A 81 -13.75 5.41 6.68
CA ARG A 81 -15.13 5.89 6.67
C ARG A 81 -15.28 7.03 7.67
N SER A 82 -16.07 8.03 7.31
CA SER A 82 -16.30 9.21 8.15
C SER A 82 -17.00 8.86 9.46
N TRP A 83 -17.89 7.86 9.42
CA TRP A 83 -18.68 7.42 10.57
C TRP A 83 -18.62 5.91 10.73
N LEU A 84 -18.61 5.43 11.98
CA LEU A 84 -18.65 3.99 12.27
C LEU A 84 -19.96 3.32 11.85
N SER A 85 -21.03 4.10 11.74
CA SER A 85 -22.34 3.66 11.25
C SER A 85 -22.40 3.49 9.73
N SER A 86 -21.47 4.09 8.99
CA SER A 86 -21.44 3.96 7.53
C SER A 86 -21.07 2.55 7.11
N GLN A 87 -21.77 2.05 6.09
CA GLN A 87 -21.55 0.75 5.50
C GLN A 87 -20.36 0.82 4.53
N LEU A 88 -19.30 0.08 4.85
CA LEU A 88 -18.15 -0.09 3.96
C LEU A 88 -18.31 -1.40 3.19
N GLN A 89 -18.26 -1.32 1.86
CA GLN A 89 -18.19 -2.47 0.98
C GLN A 89 -16.93 -2.39 0.13
N ILE A 90 -16.21 -3.50 0.01
CA ILE A 90 -15.02 -3.60 -0.83
C ILE A 90 -15.30 -4.65 -1.90
N SER A 91 -15.03 -4.31 -3.15
CA SER A 91 -15.11 -5.23 -4.27
C SER A 91 -13.74 -5.42 -4.92
N SER A 92 -13.44 -6.67 -5.28
CA SER A 92 -12.32 -6.97 -6.16
C SER A 92 -12.73 -6.64 -7.59
N LEU A 93 -11.87 -5.91 -8.31
CA LEU A 93 -12.04 -5.62 -9.72
C LEU A 93 -11.24 -6.63 -10.56
N PRO A 94 -11.61 -6.85 -11.83
CA PRO A 94 -10.78 -7.61 -12.75
C PRO A 94 -9.40 -6.98 -12.87
N ALA A 95 -8.35 -7.77 -12.67
CA ALA A 95 -6.98 -7.31 -12.80
C ALA A 95 -6.67 -6.93 -14.26
N SER A 96 -5.97 -5.80 -14.47
CA SER A 96 -5.48 -5.40 -15.79
C SER A 96 -4.28 -6.23 -16.25
N SER A 97 -3.57 -6.88 -15.32
CA SER A 97 -2.44 -7.75 -15.59
C SER A 97 -2.36 -8.85 -14.55
N ILE A 98 -1.58 -9.90 -14.81
CA ILE A 98 -1.28 -10.92 -13.79
C ILE A 98 -0.43 -10.40 -12.63
N TYR A 99 0.10 -9.17 -12.75
CA TYR A 99 1.07 -8.61 -11.83
C TYR A 99 0.48 -7.60 -10.84
N SER A 100 -0.80 -7.25 -11.02
CA SER A 100 -1.47 -6.24 -10.23
C SER A 100 -2.85 -6.70 -9.80
N THR A 101 -3.29 -6.22 -8.63
CA THR A 101 -4.64 -6.39 -8.14
C THR A 101 -5.32 -5.03 -8.00
N GLN A 102 -6.64 -5.04 -8.15
CA GLN A 102 -7.44 -3.82 -8.17
C GLN A 102 -8.68 -3.99 -7.30
N TYR A 103 -9.01 -2.96 -6.53
CA TYR A 103 -10.15 -2.96 -5.63
C TYR A 103 -10.90 -1.64 -5.66
N ALA A 104 -12.20 -1.69 -5.41
CA ALA A 104 -13.04 -0.51 -5.20
C ALA A 104 -13.63 -0.51 -3.78
N SER A 105 -13.64 0.65 -3.16
CA SER A 105 -14.27 0.90 -1.86
C SER A 105 -15.52 1.74 -2.06
N HIS A 106 -16.64 1.23 -1.57
CA HIS A 106 -17.91 1.93 -1.52
C HIS A 106 -18.28 2.23 -0.06
N VAL A 107 -18.64 3.48 0.21
CA VAL A 107 -19.15 3.91 1.51
C VAL A 107 -20.59 4.35 1.31
N ASP A 108 -21.52 3.70 2.01
CA ASP A 108 -22.96 3.95 1.88
C ASP A 108 -23.43 3.86 0.42
N ASP A 109 -22.97 2.82 -0.29
CA ASP A 109 -23.19 2.51 -1.71
C ASP A 109 -22.59 3.50 -2.73
N THR A 110 -21.88 4.53 -2.27
CA THR A 110 -21.15 5.47 -3.14
C THR A 110 -19.70 5.05 -3.33
N LEU A 111 -19.20 5.02 -4.57
CA LEU A 111 -17.79 4.77 -4.87
C LEU A 111 -16.95 5.91 -4.29
N THR A 112 -16.01 5.58 -3.40
CA THR A 112 -15.16 6.59 -2.74
C THR A 112 -13.69 6.43 -3.09
N ARG A 113 -13.22 5.20 -3.28
CA ARG A 113 -11.79 4.95 -3.56
C ARG A 113 -11.57 3.78 -4.50
N LEU A 114 -10.49 3.87 -5.25
CA LEU A 114 -9.89 2.79 -6.03
C LEU A 114 -8.50 2.49 -5.47
N LEU A 115 -8.13 1.22 -5.42
CA LEU A 115 -6.80 0.78 -5.04
C LEU A 115 -6.22 -0.05 -6.17
N VAL A 116 -4.97 0.25 -6.53
CA VAL A 116 -4.13 -0.62 -7.36
C VAL A 116 -2.91 -1.03 -6.56
N VAL A 117 -2.62 -2.31 -6.53
CA VAL A 117 -1.40 -2.87 -5.95
C VAL A 117 -0.65 -3.61 -7.06
N ASP A 118 0.56 -3.17 -7.37
CA ASP A 118 1.51 -3.89 -8.23
C ASP A 118 2.53 -4.56 -7.31
N ASP A 119 2.30 -5.84 -6.97
CA ASP A 119 3.09 -6.58 -5.98
C ASP A 119 3.93 -7.72 -6.58
N LEU A 120 3.75 -8.02 -7.87
CA LEU A 120 4.41 -9.16 -8.53
C LEU A 120 5.47 -8.76 -9.56
N HIS A 121 5.51 -7.52 -10.04
CA HIS A 121 6.72 -7.06 -10.75
C HIS A 121 7.82 -6.86 -9.72
N THR A 122 8.87 -7.67 -9.80
CA THR A 122 10.08 -7.45 -8.99
C THR A 122 10.83 -6.25 -9.53
N TYR A 123 10.96 -5.20 -8.73
CA TYR A 123 11.80 -4.05 -9.03
C TYR A 123 12.72 -3.79 -7.83
N ASN A 124 14.03 -3.76 -8.02
CA ASN A 124 15.02 -3.53 -6.96
C ASN A 124 16.17 -2.65 -7.48
N ILE A 125 16.43 -1.51 -6.82
CA ILE A 125 17.60 -0.65 -7.11
C ILE A 125 18.66 -0.67 -6.00
N ILE A 126 18.40 -1.34 -4.88
CA ILE A 126 19.31 -1.43 -3.73
C ILE A 126 19.63 -2.90 -3.46
N ALA A 127 20.48 -3.50 -4.27
CA ALA A 127 21.02 -4.79 -3.93
C ALA A 127 22.54 -4.86 -4.13
N ASP A 128 23.23 -5.36 -3.11
CA ASP A 128 24.58 -5.97 -3.22
C ASP A 128 24.54 -7.30 -4.00
N ASN A 129 23.49 -7.54 -4.79
CA ASN A 129 23.33 -8.69 -5.68
C ASN A 129 23.27 -8.19 -7.13
N ASN A 130 23.57 -9.06 -8.10
CA ASN A 130 23.67 -8.69 -9.52
C ASN A 130 22.32 -8.34 -10.19
N TYR A 131 21.24 -8.13 -9.44
CA TYR A 131 19.90 -7.83 -9.93
C TYR A 131 19.53 -6.38 -9.57
N ILE A 132 20.11 -5.44 -10.31
CA ILE A 132 19.74 -4.02 -10.26
C ILE A 132 18.87 -3.74 -11.48
N ASP A 133 17.64 -3.27 -11.24
CA ASP A 133 16.70 -2.94 -12.29
C ASP A 133 16.99 -1.56 -12.93
N PRO A 134 16.55 -1.34 -14.18
CA PRO A 134 16.78 -0.09 -14.89
C PRO A 134 16.09 1.12 -14.23
N VAL A 135 16.69 2.30 -14.42
CA VAL A 135 16.16 3.61 -14.01
C VAL A 135 15.86 4.41 -15.29
N PRO A 136 14.68 5.04 -15.44
CA PRO A 136 13.61 5.18 -14.45
C PRO A 136 12.82 3.88 -14.24
N GLN A 137 12.23 3.74 -13.03
CA GLN A 137 11.33 2.64 -12.68
C GLN A 137 10.18 2.56 -13.69
N PRO A 138 9.95 1.40 -14.34
CA PRO A 138 8.82 1.23 -15.25
C PRO A 138 7.48 1.39 -14.52
N SER A 139 6.44 1.75 -15.27
CA SER A 139 5.08 1.94 -14.75
C SER A 139 4.03 1.40 -15.70
N GLU A 140 2.98 0.80 -15.17
CA GLU A 140 1.81 0.37 -15.92
C GLU A 140 0.72 1.45 -15.87
N MET A 141 0.00 1.61 -16.98
CA MET A 141 -1.18 2.48 -17.02
C MET A 141 -2.42 1.68 -16.64
N CYS A 142 -3.10 2.09 -15.57
CA CYS A 142 -4.36 1.52 -15.13
C CYS A 142 -5.50 2.49 -15.43
N THR A 143 -6.52 2.03 -16.15
CA THR A 143 -7.69 2.84 -16.53
C THR A 143 -8.96 2.26 -15.93
N PHE A 144 -9.77 3.13 -15.34
CA PHE A 144 -11.05 2.79 -14.72
C PHE A 144 -12.18 3.53 -15.41
N GLN A 145 -13.26 2.80 -15.71
CA GLN A 145 -14.53 3.41 -16.06
C GLN A 145 -15.30 3.72 -14.78
N LEU A 146 -15.56 5.00 -14.53
CA LEU A 146 -16.28 5.45 -13.34
C LEU A 146 -17.80 5.55 -13.61
N PRO A 147 -18.63 5.48 -12.56
CA PRO A 147 -20.03 5.89 -12.61
C PRO A 147 -20.19 7.34 -13.10
N SER A 148 -21.34 7.66 -13.69
CA SER A 148 -21.64 8.98 -14.29
C SER A 148 -21.51 10.17 -13.33
N ASP A 149 -21.68 9.88 -12.04
CA ASP A 149 -21.79 10.86 -10.98
C ASP A 149 -20.41 11.24 -10.42
N CYS A 150 -19.40 10.41 -10.67
CA CYS A 150 -18.00 10.67 -10.34
C CYS A 150 -17.38 11.61 -11.38
N ARG A 151 -17.08 12.86 -10.99
CA ARG A 151 -16.51 13.86 -11.90
C ARG A 151 -15.48 14.74 -11.21
N GLY A 152 -14.64 15.40 -12.01
CA GLY A 152 -13.70 16.39 -11.53
C GLY A 152 -12.35 15.80 -11.17
N GLU A 153 -11.77 16.31 -10.10
CA GLU A 153 -10.41 15.99 -9.65
C GLU A 153 -10.44 14.80 -8.67
N ALA A 154 -9.57 13.82 -8.89
CA ALA A 154 -9.35 12.70 -8.01
C ALA A 154 -7.95 12.75 -7.41
N TYR A 155 -7.82 12.49 -6.11
CA TYR A 155 -6.55 12.57 -5.39
C TYR A 155 -5.84 11.21 -5.34
N VAL A 156 -4.56 11.18 -5.70
CA VAL A 156 -3.75 9.96 -5.75
C VAL A 156 -2.76 9.95 -4.59
N GLN A 157 -2.89 8.96 -3.71
CA GLN A 157 -1.96 8.70 -2.61
C GLN A 157 -1.17 7.43 -2.89
N ARG A 158 0.16 7.52 -2.81
CA ARG A 158 1.05 6.42 -3.23
C ARG A 158 1.80 5.78 -2.07
N LEU A 159 1.87 4.46 -2.08
CA LEU A 159 2.77 3.69 -1.25
C LEU A 159 3.99 3.32 -2.11
N LEU A 160 5.14 3.92 -1.82
CA LEU A 160 6.36 3.83 -2.62
C LEU A 160 7.57 3.41 -1.79
N ALA A 161 8.53 2.77 -2.45
CA ALA A 161 9.89 2.54 -1.95
C ALA A 161 10.84 2.35 -3.15
N ASN A 162 12.14 2.26 -2.88
CA ASN A 162 13.18 2.01 -3.88
C ASN A 162 13.22 0.56 -4.40
N GLY A 163 12.17 -0.22 -4.17
CA GLY A 163 12.09 -1.59 -4.64
C GLY A 163 11.38 -2.53 -3.69
N SER A 164 11.02 -3.71 -4.19
CA SER A 164 10.35 -4.77 -3.46
C SER A 164 11.19 -5.34 -2.30
N ASP A 165 12.51 -5.30 -2.40
CA ASP A 165 13.43 -5.75 -1.35
C ASP A 165 13.72 -4.68 -0.29
N ALA A 166 13.26 -3.44 -0.49
CA ALA A 166 13.57 -2.32 0.38
C ALA A 166 13.06 -2.56 1.81
N ILE A 167 13.97 -2.47 2.79
CA ILE A 167 13.65 -2.59 4.23
C ILE A 167 13.54 -1.22 4.93
N SER A 168 13.73 -0.14 4.18
CA SER A 168 13.74 1.25 4.62
C SER A 168 13.39 2.18 3.45
N GLY A 169 13.21 3.48 3.71
CA GLY A 169 12.91 4.45 2.65
C GLY A 169 11.48 4.36 2.10
N ILE A 170 10.60 3.64 2.79
CA ILE A 170 9.19 3.51 2.42
C ILE A 170 8.47 4.81 2.79
N THR A 171 7.61 5.25 1.89
CA THR A 171 6.78 6.44 2.06
C THR A 171 5.32 6.16 1.76
N TRP A 172 4.45 6.77 2.56
CA TRP A 172 3.01 6.89 2.29
C TRP A 172 2.73 8.33 1.85
N ASP A 173 2.35 8.52 0.60
CA ASP A 173 2.08 9.81 -0.05
C ASP A 173 3.22 10.82 0.23
N GLY A 174 4.46 10.40 -0.02
CA GLY A 174 5.68 11.20 0.24
C GLY A 174 6.04 11.43 1.71
N TYR A 175 5.28 10.88 2.66
CA TYR A 175 5.61 10.95 4.09
C TYR A 175 6.23 9.65 4.61
N SER A 176 7.20 9.79 5.51
CA SER A 176 7.80 8.68 6.23
C SER A 176 7.52 8.79 7.72
N TYR A 177 7.31 7.63 8.34
CA TYR A 177 7.20 7.44 9.80
C TYR A 177 8.43 6.70 10.33
N ASN A 178 9.55 6.72 9.59
CA ASN A 178 10.76 6.05 10.02
C ASN A 178 11.25 6.66 11.35
N TYR A 179 11.58 5.78 12.30
CA TYR A 179 11.97 6.19 13.63
C TYR A 179 13.25 7.04 13.64
N ASP A 180 14.15 6.79 12.71
CA ASP A 180 15.43 7.52 12.64
C ASP A 180 15.27 8.96 12.13
N LEU A 181 14.13 9.31 11.53
CA LEU A 181 13.85 10.66 11.04
C LEU A 181 13.33 11.58 12.16
N ASP A 182 12.25 11.18 12.82
CA ASP A 182 11.68 11.93 13.95
C ASP A 182 10.96 11.03 14.95
N LYS A 183 11.62 9.95 15.39
CA LYS A 183 11.14 9.02 16.44
C LYS A 183 9.75 8.45 16.16
N GLY A 184 9.41 8.25 14.88
CA GLY A 184 8.14 7.67 14.43
C GLY A 184 7.05 8.70 14.12
N LYS A 185 7.34 10.00 14.26
CA LYS A 185 6.45 11.06 13.80
C LYS A 185 6.49 11.18 12.27
N LEU A 186 5.45 11.79 11.73
CA LEU A 186 5.31 12.09 10.32
C LEU A 186 6.40 13.07 9.85
N VAL A 187 7.19 12.66 8.86
CA VAL A 187 8.20 13.51 8.22
C VAL A 187 7.98 13.53 6.72
N ARG A 188 7.89 14.72 6.12
CA ARG A 188 7.80 14.88 4.66
C ARG A 188 9.16 14.60 4.03
N ILE A 189 9.21 13.68 3.07
CA ILE A 189 10.41 13.40 2.29
C ILE A 189 10.42 14.29 1.05
N THR A 190 11.56 14.94 0.80
CA THR A 190 11.80 15.73 -0.41
C THR A 190 12.07 14.82 -1.61
N HIS A 191 11.69 15.24 -2.82
CA HIS A 191 11.89 14.48 -4.06
C HIS A 191 11.13 13.15 -4.15
N VAL A 192 10.04 13.03 -3.41
CA VAL A 192 9.07 11.93 -3.56
C VAL A 192 7.72 12.55 -3.92
N THR A 193 7.02 11.93 -4.88
CA THR A 193 5.68 12.36 -5.31
C THR A 193 4.71 12.37 -4.13
N CYS A 194 3.91 13.43 -4.03
CA CYS A 194 2.85 13.53 -3.03
C CYS A 194 1.82 14.60 -3.44
N GLY A 195 0.57 14.38 -3.02
CA GLY A 195 -0.53 15.31 -3.31
C GLY A 195 -0.81 15.35 -4.82
N GLU A 196 -0.61 14.22 -5.49
CA GLU A 196 -0.91 14.07 -6.90
C GLU A 196 -2.42 14.08 -7.09
N SER A 197 -2.86 14.66 -8.19
CA SER A 197 -4.24 14.60 -8.63
C SER A 197 -4.32 14.27 -10.11
N VAL A 198 -5.44 13.66 -10.49
CA VAL A 198 -5.78 13.30 -11.86
C VAL A 198 -7.21 13.70 -12.14
N GLU A 199 -7.50 14.12 -13.37
CA GLU A 199 -8.86 14.48 -13.77
C GLU A 199 -9.60 13.27 -14.34
N VAL A 200 -10.89 13.16 -14.03
CA VAL A 200 -11.81 12.26 -14.73
C VAL A 200 -12.12 12.86 -16.10
N ASP A 201 -11.91 12.08 -17.16
CA ASP A 201 -12.13 12.55 -18.53
C ASP A 201 -13.61 12.74 -18.87
N VAL A 202 -13.88 13.33 -20.04
CA VAL A 202 -15.24 13.60 -20.52
C VAL A 202 -16.10 12.35 -20.74
N ASN A 203 -15.48 11.17 -20.83
CA ASN A 203 -16.13 9.87 -20.98
C ASN A 203 -16.29 9.14 -19.63
N GLY A 204 -15.90 9.77 -18.51
CA GLY A 204 -15.92 9.15 -17.19
C GLY A 204 -14.78 8.15 -16.97
N MET A 205 -13.72 8.21 -17.76
CA MET A 205 -12.52 7.40 -17.56
C MET A 205 -11.51 8.11 -16.68
N LEU A 206 -10.86 7.33 -15.81
CA LEU A 206 -9.76 7.77 -14.98
C LEU A 206 -8.54 6.90 -15.26
N SER A 207 -7.40 7.52 -15.57
CA SER A 207 -6.15 6.80 -15.81
C SER A 207 -5.07 7.23 -14.83
N ILE A 208 -4.37 6.26 -14.25
CA ILE A 208 -3.19 6.49 -13.40
C ILE A 208 -2.02 5.62 -13.87
N HIS A 209 -0.80 6.15 -13.75
CA HIS A 209 0.40 5.34 -13.86
C HIS A 209 0.78 4.76 -12.50
N VAL A 210 1.05 3.46 -12.43
CA VAL A 210 1.49 2.76 -11.23
C VAL A 210 2.89 2.20 -11.48
N PRO A 211 3.94 2.74 -10.83
CA PRO A 211 5.27 2.16 -10.90
C PRO A 211 5.27 0.69 -10.46
N TRP A 212 6.11 -0.15 -11.07
CA TRP A 212 6.29 -1.54 -10.66
C TRP A 212 6.67 -1.66 -9.18
N SER A 213 6.23 -2.70 -8.46
CA SER A 213 6.45 -2.79 -7.01
C SER A 213 5.94 -1.54 -6.27
N SER A 214 4.68 -1.16 -6.44
CA SER A 214 4.10 -0.03 -5.71
C SER A 214 2.58 -0.15 -5.56
N ALA A 215 1.97 0.75 -4.79
CA ALA A 215 0.52 0.83 -4.72
C ALA A 215 0.02 2.28 -4.78
N ALA A 216 -1.17 2.47 -5.32
CA ALA A 216 -1.83 3.77 -5.41
C ALA A 216 -3.30 3.65 -4.96
N ILE A 217 -3.72 4.60 -4.12
CA ILE A 217 -5.12 4.82 -3.77
C ILE A 217 -5.58 6.09 -4.47
N VAL A 218 -6.64 5.99 -5.26
CA VAL A 218 -7.33 7.14 -5.82
C VAL A 218 -8.57 7.41 -4.99
N SER A 219 -8.66 8.59 -4.40
CA SER A 219 -9.87 9.07 -3.73
C SER A 219 -10.70 9.90 -4.71
N LEU A 220 -11.98 9.58 -4.79
CA LEU A 220 -12.94 10.16 -5.71
C LEU A 220 -13.98 10.97 -4.92
N ASP A 221 -14.46 12.04 -5.55
CA ASP A 221 -15.67 12.73 -5.12
C ASP A 221 -16.82 12.31 -6.06
N CYS A 222 -17.61 11.38 -5.55
CA CYS A 222 -18.89 10.93 -6.07
C CYS A 222 -19.88 11.06 -4.89
#